data_AF-A0A7Y3J380-F1
#
_entry.id   AF-A0A7Y3J380-F1
#
_cell.length_a   1.000
_cell.length_b   1.000
_cell.length_c   1.000
_cell.angle_alpha   90.00
_cell.angle_beta   90.00
_cell.angle_gamma   90.00
#
_symmetry.space_group_name_H-M   'P 1'
#
loop_
_entity.id
_entity.type
_entity.pdbx_description
1 polymer ?
#
loop_
_entity_poly.entity_id
_entity_poly.type
_entity_poly.pdbx_seq_one_letter_code
_entity_poly.pdbx_strand_id
1 'polypeptide(L)'
;MSAKKEQTGGVAKDATQDEKAKALEAARLQIEKQFGKGALIRMGDNPLAQGLEIIPSGSILLDEALGIGGYPKGRIIEIFGPESSGKTTLALHAIAQSQANGGVAAFIDAEHALDPQYAKNLGVNIDELWVSQPDTGEQALEIAESLVRSGGVDIIVVDSVAALTPQAEIDGEMGDAHVGLQARLMSQALRKLTATISKSGTVLIFINQIRMKIGVMFGNPETTTGGNALKFYSSLRLDVRKVETINKGQDEAIGNLVRVKVVKNKVAPPFKKAEMEILFGQGISYFGSLLDAAIKWNLIQKSGSWFSFGEERIGQGRENARDFLIKNPSIATNLEQQLRKKIFPERDIPGSRPLGIVLTLRPDVLAGESSEPPAPAPVKPSKASSAAAKVVPVTDSELF
;
A
#
# COMPACT_ATOMS: atom_id res chain seq x y z
N MET A 1 54.41 26.44 41.04
CA MET A 1 54.36 25.91 39.66
C MET A 1 53.91 24.46 39.74
N SER A 2 52.62 24.21 39.52
CA SER A 2 52.03 22.87 39.59
C SER A 2 51.89 22.32 38.18
N ALA A 3 52.70 21.32 37.83
CA ALA A 3 52.64 20.67 36.53
C ALA A 3 51.52 19.61 36.51
N LYS A 4 50.58 19.79 35.58
CA LYS A 4 49.57 18.81 35.18
C LYS A 4 50.25 17.52 34.75
N LYS A 5 49.79 16.38 35.27
CA LYS A 5 50.06 15.06 34.69
C LYS A 5 48.86 14.68 33.82
N GLU A 6 49.08 14.66 32.52
CA GLU A 6 48.14 14.13 31.52
C GLU A 6 47.89 12.64 31.78
N GLN A 7 46.62 12.25 31.95
CA GLN A 7 46.18 10.87 31.83
C GLN A 7 45.88 10.60 30.35
N THR A 8 46.86 10.04 29.65
CA THR A 8 46.66 9.43 28.35
C THR A 8 45.90 8.11 28.53
N GLY A 9 44.76 7.99 27.83
CA GLY A 9 43.95 6.78 27.80
C GLY A 9 44.75 5.60 27.27
N GLY A 10 45.03 4.65 28.16
CA GLY A 10 45.60 3.37 27.79
C GLY A 10 44.60 2.55 26.99
N VAL A 11 44.83 2.41 25.69
CA VAL A 11 44.18 1.39 24.85
C VAL A 11 44.61 0.02 25.42
N ALA A 12 43.64 -0.76 25.88
CA ALA A 12 43.88 -2.06 26.50
C ALA A 12 44.61 -3.00 25.52
N LYS A 13 45.70 -3.62 26.01
CA LYS A 13 46.48 -4.69 25.37
C LYS A 13 45.58 -5.88 25.01
N ASP A 14 45.99 -6.63 23.98
CA ASP A 14 45.36 -7.81 23.38
C ASP A 14 44.60 -8.72 24.36
N ALA A 15 43.35 -8.38 24.62
CA ALA A 15 42.40 -9.29 25.26
C ALA A 15 42.08 -10.43 24.29
N THR A 16 42.13 -11.67 24.79
CA THR A 16 41.74 -12.86 24.03
C THR A 16 40.29 -12.75 23.57
N GLN A 17 39.90 -13.44 22.48
CA GLN A 17 38.52 -13.39 21.98
C GLN A 17 37.49 -13.77 23.07
N ASP A 18 37.84 -14.70 23.95
CA ASP A 18 37.00 -15.12 25.08
C ASP A 18 36.83 -14.04 26.14
N GLU A 19 37.87 -13.26 26.46
CA GLU A 19 37.78 -12.14 27.39
C GLU A 19 36.94 -11.01 26.81
N LYS A 20 37.09 -10.72 25.51
CA LYS A 20 36.24 -9.75 24.79
C LYS A 20 34.77 -10.20 24.78
N ALA A 21 34.51 -11.47 24.55
CA ALA A 21 33.15 -12.03 24.57
C ALA A 21 32.50 -11.95 25.97
N LYS A 22 33.24 -12.30 27.02
CA LYS A 22 32.77 -12.19 28.42
C LYS A 22 32.49 -10.74 28.82
N ALA A 23 33.37 -9.81 28.45
CA ALA A 23 33.17 -8.38 28.70
C ALA A 23 31.94 -7.85 27.95
N LEU A 24 31.71 -8.29 26.71
CA LEU A 24 30.55 -7.92 25.91
C LEU A 24 29.24 -8.45 26.52
N GLU A 25 29.20 -9.71 26.97
CA GLU A 25 28.01 -10.26 27.63
C GLU A 25 27.72 -9.59 28.97
N ALA A 26 28.75 -9.27 29.77
CA ALA A 26 28.58 -8.51 31.00
C ALA A 26 28.00 -7.11 30.73
N ALA A 27 28.51 -6.42 29.71
CA ALA A 27 27.97 -5.13 29.27
C ALA A 27 26.52 -5.26 28.77
N ARG A 28 26.21 -6.31 28.00
CA ARG A 28 24.84 -6.61 27.53
C ARG A 28 23.87 -6.78 28.69
N LEU A 29 24.22 -7.60 29.68
CA LEU A 29 23.39 -7.82 30.87
C LEU A 29 23.20 -6.54 31.70
N GLN A 30 24.24 -5.71 31.80
CA GLN A 30 24.13 -4.41 32.49
C GLN A 30 23.18 -3.46 31.75
N ILE A 31 23.28 -3.40 30.42
CA ILE A 31 22.39 -2.59 29.57
C ILE A 31 20.96 -3.11 29.69
N GLU A 32 20.71 -4.42 29.63
CA GLU A 32 19.37 -4.98 29.80
C GLU A 32 18.79 -4.73 31.20
N LYS A 33 19.62 -4.78 32.25
CA LYS A 33 19.19 -4.45 33.61
C LYS A 33 18.80 -2.99 33.77
N GLN A 34 19.50 -2.07 33.09
CA GLN A 34 19.26 -0.63 33.18
C GLN A 34 18.10 -0.16 32.29
N PHE A 35 17.97 -0.72 31.08
CA PHE A 35 17.09 -0.20 30.04
C PHE A 35 15.98 -1.18 29.62
N GLY A 36 15.94 -2.37 30.22
CA GLY A 36 14.95 -3.42 29.97
C GLY A 36 15.44 -4.53 29.03
N LYS A 37 14.76 -5.68 29.06
CA LYS A 37 15.05 -6.80 28.15
C LYS A 37 14.93 -6.35 26.69
N GLY A 38 15.87 -6.76 25.85
CA GLY A 38 15.88 -6.39 24.44
C GLY A 38 16.46 -5.00 24.12
N ALA A 39 16.97 -4.27 25.13
CA ALA A 39 17.65 -2.99 24.91
C ALA A 39 18.93 -3.13 24.05
N LEU A 40 19.58 -4.30 24.07
CA LEU A 40 20.68 -4.65 23.19
C LEU A 40 20.55 -6.11 22.74
N ILE A 41 20.25 -6.29 21.45
CA ILE A 41 20.10 -7.60 20.81
C ILE A 41 21.04 -7.71 19.63
N ARG A 42 21.46 -8.93 19.28
CA ARG A 42 22.16 -9.17 18.01
C ARG A 42 21.17 -9.00 16.87
N MET A 43 21.64 -8.47 15.75
CA MET A 43 20.77 -8.18 14.61
C MET A 43 20.07 -9.45 14.06
N GLY A 44 20.76 -10.61 14.08
CA GLY A 44 20.18 -11.88 13.63
C GLY A 44 19.13 -12.46 14.58
N ASP A 45 19.15 -12.05 15.85
CA ASP A 45 18.18 -12.47 16.88
C ASP A 45 16.99 -11.50 16.96
N ASN A 46 16.99 -10.46 16.14
CA ASN A 46 15.91 -9.49 16.07
C ASN A 46 14.70 -10.12 15.36
N PRO A 47 13.49 -10.11 15.94
CA PRO A 47 12.28 -10.53 15.24
C PRO A 47 12.09 -9.84 13.88
N LEU A 48 12.56 -8.59 13.74
CA LEU A 48 12.56 -7.85 12.46
C LEU A 48 13.45 -8.49 11.38
N ALA A 49 14.40 -9.36 11.76
CA ALA A 49 15.20 -10.15 10.82
C ALA A 49 14.39 -11.29 10.17
N GLN A 50 13.26 -11.70 10.78
CA GLN A 50 12.35 -12.71 10.23
C GLN A 50 11.42 -12.16 9.14
N GLY A 51 11.36 -10.83 8.98
CA GLY A 51 10.51 -10.15 8.02
C GLY A 51 9.80 -8.95 8.64
N LEU A 52 9.47 -7.96 7.81
CA LEU A 52 8.62 -6.85 8.24
C LEU A 52 7.17 -7.24 7.97
N GLU A 53 6.31 -7.15 8.98
CA GLU A 53 4.87 -7.19 8.79
C GLU A 53 4.40 -6.02 7.90
N ILE A 54 3.39 -6.27 7.08
CA ILE A 54 2.87 -5.29 6.12
C ILE A 54 1.34 -5.22 6.13
N ILE A 55 0.82 -4.10 5.63
CA ILE A 55 -0.57 -3.93 5.21
C ILE A 55 -0.57 -3.85 3.68
N PRO A 56 -1.27 -4.75 2.96
CA PRO A 56 -1.36 -4.68 1.50
C PRO A 56 -1.92 -3.34 1.03
N SER A 57 -1.52 -2.88 -0.16
CA SER A 57 -1.95 -1.56 -0.66
C SER A 57 -3.29 -1.56 -1.39
N GLY A 58 -3.82 -2.75 -1.72
CA GLY A 58 -4.99 -2.90 -2.60
C GLY A 58 -4.64 -2.97 -4.09
N SER A 59 -3.36 -2.82 -4.47
CA SER A 59 -2.88 -3.05 -5.82
C SER A 59 -1.60 -3.89 -5.80
N ILE A 60 -1.60 -5.05 -6.47
CA ILE A 60 -0.39 -5.87 -6.61
C ILE A 60 0.76 -5.13 -7.31
N LEU A 61 0.44 -4.18 -8.20
CA LEU A 61 1.43 -3.35 -8.88
C LEU A 61 2.13 -2.39 -7.90
N LEU A 62 1.36 -1.80 -6.97
CA LEU A 62 1.93 -0.97 -5.93
C LEU A 62 2.70 -1.81 -4.91
N ASP A 63 2.17 -2.95 -4.51
CA ASP A 63 2.85 -3.90 -3.62
C ASP A 63 4.23 -4.31 -4.19
N GLU A 64 4.29 -4.60 -5.50
CA GLU A 64 5.54 -4.87 -6.22
C GLU A 64 6.49 -3.66 -6.22
N ALA A 65 5.96 -2.46 -6.47
CA ALA A 65 6.77 -1.23 -6.46
C ALA A 65 7.30 -0.88 -5.07
N LEU A 66 6.56 -1.20 -4.00
CA LEU A 66 7.01 -1.09 -2.62
C LEU A 66 8.10 -2.11 -2.29
N GLY A 67 8.12 -3.26 -2.99
CA GLY A 67 9.18 -4.27 -2.94
C GLY A 67 9.11 -5.22 -1.74
N ILE A 68 8.28 -4.91 -0.75
CA ILE A 68 8.00 -5.77 0.41
C ILE A 68 6.54 -6.24 0.45
N GLY A 69 5.77 -5.96 -0.61
CA GLY A 69 4.39 -6.44 -0.75
C GLY A 69 3.31 -5.59 -0.08
N GLY A 70 3.67 -4.44 0.51
CA GLY A 70 2.72 -3.52 1.13
C GLY A 70 3.38 -2.44 1.97
N TYR A 71 2.56 -1.76 2.79
CA TYR A 71 2.97 -0.74 3.73
C TYR A 71 3.57 -1.37 5.00
N PRO A 72 4.81 -1.07 5.41
CA PRO A 72 5.47 -1.70 6.54
C PRO A 72 4.86 -1.24 7.87
N LYS A 73 4.43 -2.20 8.70
CA LYS A 73 4.00 -1.97 10.08
C LYS A 73 5.11 -1.31 10.92
N GLY A 74 4.68 -0.48 11.86
CA GLY A 74 5.57 0.26 12.76
C GLY A 74 6.41 1.33 12.08
N ARG A 75 5.92 1.91 10.97
CA ARG A 75 6.64 2.94 10.20
C ARG A 75 5.74 4.12 9.82
N ILE A 76 6.41 5.26 9.58
CA ILE A 76 5.81 6.47 9.04
C ILE A 76 5.90 6.45 7.51
N ILE A 77 4.82 6.83 6.84
CA ILE A 77 4.67 6.87 5.39
C ILE A 77 4.15 8.26 5.00
N GLU A 78 4.71 8.86 3.95
CA GLU A 78 4.18 10.10 3.37
C GLU A 78 3.64 9.81 1.98
N ILE A 79 2.39 10.16 1.73
CA ILE A 79 1.75 10.13 0.42
C ILE A 79 1.51 11.58 0.00
N PHE A 80 2.18 12.03 -1.06
CA PHE A 80 2.09 13.40 -1.52
C PHE A 80 1.89 13.49 -3.02
N GLY A 81 1.39 14.63 -3.49
CA GLY A 81 1.02 14.80 -4.90
C GLY A 81 0.12 16.01 -5.11
N PRO A 82 -0.21 16.31 -6.38
CA PRO A 82 -1.20 17.33 -6.72
C PRO A 82 -2.57 17.05 -6.10
N GLU A 83 -3.46 18.03 -6.15
CA GLU A 83 -4.89 17.83 -5.88
C GLU A 83 -5.49 16.80 -6.84
N SER A 84 -6.50 16.08 -6.37
CA SER A 84 -7.22 15.06 -7.17
C SER A 84 -6.32 13.98 -7.80
N SER A 85 -5.12 13.75 -7.27
CA SER A 85 -4.20 12.74 -7.77
C SER A 85 -4.47 11.32 -7.25
N GLY A 86 -5.36 11.16 -6.25
CA GLY A 86 -5.71 9.88 -5.64
C GLY A 86 -5.04 9.60 -4.28
N LYS A 87 -4.44 10.61 -3.63
CA LYS A 87 -3.77 10.45 -2.32
C LYS A 87 -4.68 9.84 -1.25
N THR A 88 -5.84 10.46 -1.02
CA THR A 88 -6.85 10.00 -0.06
C THR A 88 -7.42 8.65 -0.45
N THR A 89 -7.64 8.39 -1.74
CA THR A 89 -8.05 7.06 -2.24
C THR A 89 -7.05 5.97 -1.86
N LEU A 90 -5.75 6.21 -2.07
CA LEU A 90 -4.70 5.26 -1.67
C LEU A 90 -4.70 5.00 -0.15
N ALA A 91 -4.87 6.05 0.65
CA ALA A 91 -4.91 5.92 2.11
C ALA A 91 -6.16 5.17 2.60
N LEU A 92 -7.33 5.42 1.98
CA LEU A 92 -8.56 4.70 2.28
C LEU A 92 -8.47 3.21 1.88
N HIS A 93 -7.79 2.88 0.78
CA HIS A 93 -7.51 1.49 0.45
C HIS A 93 -6.57 0.82 1.46
N ALA A 94 -5.57 1.54 1.98
CA ALA A 94 -4.72 1.03 3.05
C ALA A 94 -5.53 0.72 4.32
N ILE A 95 -6.46 1.62 4.69
CA ILE A 95 -7.40 1.41 5.80
C ILE A 95 -8.27 0.18 5.55
N ALA A 96 -8.91 0.09 4.38
CA ALA A 96 -9.81 -1.00 4.04
C ALA A 96 -9.08 -2.35 4.03
N GLN A 97 -7.83 -2.42 3.54
CA GLN A 97 -7.01 -3.64 3.62
C GLN A 97 -6.61 -3.99 5.06
N SER A 98 -6.36 -2.99 5.91
CA SER A 98 -6.10 -3.21 7.34
C SER A 98 -7.34 -3.82 8.02
N GLN A 99 -8.50 -3.20 7.85
CA GLN A 99 -9.77 -3.66 8.43
C GLN A 99 -10.16 -5.04 7.91
N ALA A 100 -10.00 -5.31 6.62
CA ALA A 100 -10.30 -6.61 6.05
C ALA A 100 -9.41 -7.73 6.62
N ASN A 101 -8.23 -7.39 7.15
CA ASN A 101 -7.34 -8.32 7.86
C ASN A 101 -7.56 -8.30 9.39
N GLY A 102 -8.68 -7.75 9.87
CA GLY A 102 -9.05 -7.70 11.28
C GLY A 102 -8.34 -6.61 12.08
N GLY A 103 -7.63 -5.70 11.42
CA GLY A 103 -6.91 -4.61 12.07
C GLY A 103 -7.80 -3.40 12.35
N VAL A 104 -7.42 -2.62 13.36
CA VAL A 104 -8.14 -1.39 13.75
C VAL A 104 -7.56 -0.19 13.02
N ALA A 105 -8.43 0.69 12.50
CA ALA A 105 -8.04 1.85 11.73
C ALA A 105 -8.56 3.16 12.36
N ALA A 106 -7.77 4.23 12.23
CA ALA A 106 -8.18 5.58 12.55
C ALA A 106 -7.87 6.57 11.43
N PHE A 107 -8.69 7.61 11.29
CA PHE A 107 -8.55 8.68 10.33
C PHE A 107 -8.64 10.03 11.04
N ILE A 108 -7.60 10.85 10.88
CA ILE A 108 -7.53 12.22 11.40
C ILE A 108 -7.76 13.14 10.21
N ASP A 109 -8.99 13.62 10.08
CA ASP A 109 -9.50 14.47 9.01
C ASP A 109 -9.32 15.94 9.40
N ALA A 110 -8.10 16.44 9.21
CA ALA A 110 -7.77 17.86 9.40
C ALA A 110 -8.25 18.74 8.24
N GLU A 111 -8.51 18.16 7.06
CA GLU A 111 -9.12 18.88 5.92
C GLU A 111 -10.65 18.99 6.02
N HIS A 112 -11.30 18.30 6.97
CA HIS A 112 -12.75 18.22 7.12
C HIS A 112 -13.47 17.81 5.81
N ALA A 113 -12.84 16.93 5.03
CA ALA A 113 -13.23 16.61 3.65
C ALA A 113 -13.50 15.12 3.43
N LEU A 114 -13.46 14.30 4.48
CA LEU A 114 -13.74 12.87 4.36
C LEU A 114 -15.22 12.62 4.03
N ASP A 115 -15.48 11.99 2.88
CA ASP A 115 -16.82 11.50 2.50
C ASP A 115 -17.02 10.04 2.98
N PRO A 116 -17.91 9.78 3.95
CA PRO A 116 -18.17 8.43 4.45
C PRO A 116 -18.74 7.50 3.39
N GLN A 117 -19.56 8.00 2.46
CA GLN A 117 -20.16 7.18 1.41
C GLN A 117 -19.11 6.76 0.40
N TYR A 118 -18.21 7.67 0.02
CA TYR A 118 -17.06 7.32 -0.82
C TYR A 118 -16.17 6.28 -0.12
N ALA A 119 -15.79 6.50 1.14
CA ALA A 119 -14.98 5.56 1.90
C ALA A 119 -15.62 4.16 1.98
N LYS A 120 -16.94 4.09 2.23
CA LYS A 120 -17.70 2.83 2.23
C LYS A 120 -17.62 2.11 0.88
N ASN A 121 -17.77 2.84 -0.22
CA ASN A 121 -17.69 2.26 -1.57
C ASN A 121 -16.30 1.69 -1.89
N LEU A 122 -15.25 2.24 -1.28
CA LEU A 122 -13.86 1.77 -1.37
C LEU A 122 -13.60 0.52 -0.49
N GLY A 123 -14.57 0.11 0.32
CA GLY A 123 -14.50 -1.07 1.19
C GLY A 123 -14.05 -0.78 2.62
N VAL A 124 -14.04 0.49 3.04
CA VAL A 124 -13.81 0.85 4.43
C VAL A 124 -15.03 0.46 5.27
N ASN A 125 -14.80 -0.23 6.39
CA ASN A 125 -15.84 -0.45 7.40
C ASN A 125 -16.03 0.83 8.20
N ILE A 126 -17.05 1.62 7.84
CA ILE A 126 -17.34 2.91 8.46
C ILE A 126 -17.77 2.77 9.93
N ASP A 127 -18.48 1.69 10.26
CA ASP A 127 -19.01 1.48 11.62
C ASP A 127 -17.89 1.24 12.64
N GLU A 128 -16.72 0.79 12.18
CA GLU A 128 -15.53 0.50 13.00
C GLU A 128 -14.37 1.47 12.77
N LEU A 129 -14.53 2.47 11.89
CA LEU A 129 -13.50 3.45 11.62
C LEU A 129 -13.53 4.56 12.68
N TRP A 130 -12.43 4.71 13.42
CA TRP A 130 -12.26 5.84 14.33
C TRP A 130 -11.96 7.10 13.53
N VAL A 131 -12.77 8.14 13.66
CA VAL A 131 -12.56 9.43 12.96
C VAL A 131 -12.37 10.55 13.98
N SER A 132 -11.39 11.41 13.73
CA SER A 132 -11.18 12.64 14.49
C SER A 132 -11.11 13.82 13.54
N GLN A 133 -11.82 14.89 13.86
CA GLN A 133 -11.78 16.17 13.17
C GLN A 133 -11.21 17.22 14.13
N PRO A 134 -9.88 17.37 14.20
CA PRO A 134 -9.23 18.23 15.16
C PRO A 134 -9.33 19.71 14.76
N ASP A 135 -9.39 20.59 15.75
CA ASP A 135 -9.36 22.05 15.59
C ASP A 135 -7.95 22.57 15.29
N THR A 136 -6.91 21.89 15.80
CA THR A 136 -5.50 22.32 15.65
C THR A 136 -4.53 21.21 15.27
N GLY A 137 -3.40 21.62 14.71
CA GLY A 137 -2.29 20.72 14.38
C GLY A 137 -1.70 20.01 15.61
N GLU A 138 -1.59 20.71 16.74
CA GLU A 138 -1.15 20.11 18.01
C GLU A 138 -2.11 19.00 18.44
N GLN A 139 -3.41 19.30 18.48
CA GLN A 139 -4.45 18.35 18.90
C GLN A 139 -4.46 17.11 17.99
N ALA A 140 -4.37 17.30 16.67
CA ALA A 140 -4.28 16.21 15.71
C ALA A 140 -3.11 15.26 16.00
N LEU A 141 -1.93 15.81 16.27
CA LEU A 141 -0.71 15.02 16.53
C LEU A 141 -0.72 14.36 17.92
N GLU A 142 -1.35 14.98 18.92
CA GLU A 142 -1.56 14.39 20.25
C GLU A 142 -2.55 13.23 20.23
N ILE A 143 -3.62 13.35 19.43
CA ILE A 143 -4.57 12.25 19.18
C ILE A 143 -3.83 11.09 18.51
N ALA A 144 -3.07 11.36 17.44
CA ALA A 144 -2.25 10.34 16.79
C ALA A 144 -1.28 9.67 17.78
N GLU A 145 -0.59 10.44 18.63
CA GLU A 145 0.32 9.90 19.65
C GLU A 145 -0.39 8.99 20.65
N SER A 146 -1.58 9.40 21.11
CA SER A 146 -2.37 8.64 22.07
C SER A 146 -2.85 7.31 21.47
N LEU A 147 -3.32 7.33 20.23
CA LEU A 147 -3.75 6.14 19.50
C LEU A 147 -2.58 5.16 19.28
N VAL A 148 -1.41 5.65 18.84
CA VAL A 148 -0.21 4.81 18.69
C VAL A 148 0.22 4.21 20.04
N ARG A 149 0.18 4.99 21.12
CA ARG A 149 0.58 4.56 22.46
C ARG A 149 -0.35 3.50 23.05
N SER A 150 -1.63 3.52 22.67
CA SER A 150 -2.59 2.49 23.09
C SER A 150 -2.21 1.08 22.63
N GLY A 151 -1.46 0.97 21.53
CA GLY A 151 -1.10 -0.30 20.89
C GLY A 151 -2.27 -1.04 20.24
N GLY A 152 -3.48 -0.44 20.24
CA GLY A 152 -4.70 -1.06 19.71
C GLY A 152 -5.07 -0.63 18.29
N VAL A 153 -4.25 0.17 17.61
CA VAL A 153 -4.52 0.69 16.26
C VAL A 153 -3.43 0.24 15.29
N ASP A 154 -3.81 -0.45 14.22
CA ASP A 154 -2.90 -0.97 13.19
C ASP A 154 -2.51 0.10 12.16
N ILE A 155 -3.44 1.00 11.83
CA ILE A 155 -3.21 2.05 10.84
C ILE A 155 -3.87 3.37 11.24
N ILE A 156 -3.14 4.46 11.08
CA ILE A 156 -3.62 5.83 11.27
C ILE A 156 -3.30 6.62 10.01
N VAL A 157 -4.31 7.31 9.46
CA VAL A 157 -4.14 8.27 8.36
C VAL A 157 -4.35 9.68 8.89
N VAL A 158 -3.47 10.61 8.53
CA VAL A 158 -3.62 12.05 8.78
C VAL A 158 -3.79 12.77 7.45
N ASP A 159 -4.99 13.30 7.21
CA ASP A 159 -5.36 14.02 5.99
C ASP A 159 -5.73 15.48 6.33
N SER A 160 -4.86 16.47 6.11
CA SER A 160 -3.50 16.39 5.58
C SER A 160 -2.52 17.23 6.40
N VAL A 161 -1.22 17.02 6.19
CA VAL A 161 -0.16 17.81 6.85
C VAL A 161 -0.33 19.31 6.59
N ALA A 162 -0.85 19.69 5.42
CA ALA A 162 -1.05 21.09 5.07
C ALA A 162 -2.07 21.77 5.99
N ALA A 163 -3.06 21.02 6.48
CA ALA A 163 -4.12 21.48 7.37
C ALA A 163 -3.78 21.35 8.87
N LEU A 164 -2.58 20.88 9.22
CA LEU A 164 -2.10 20.87 10.61
C LEU A 164 -1.66 22.26 11.04
N THR A 165 -2.62 23.18 11.15
CA THR A 165 -2.40 24.58 11.49
C THR A 165 -2.16 24.70 13.00
N PRO A 166 -1.01 25.28 13.43
CA PRO A 166 -0.73 25.47 14.84
C PRO A 166 -1.76 26.38 15.53
N GLN A 167 -2.08 26.14 16.80
CA GLN A 167 -3.01 26.97 17.59
C GLN A 167 -2.69 28.47 17.50
N ALA A 168 -1.40 28.84 17.63
CA ALA A 168 -1.02 30.24 17.60
C ALA A 168 -1.20 30.92 16.23
N GLU A 169 -1.31 30.15 15.14
CA GLU A 169 -1.65 30.67 13.82
C GLU A 169 -3.18 30.80 13.65
N ILE A 170 -3.97 29.95 14.30
CA ILE A 170 -5.43 30.03 14.33
C ILE A 170 -5.91 31.22 15.19
N ASP A 171 -5.25 31.45 16.32
CA ASP A 171 -5.58 32.56 17.24
C ASP A 171 -5.07 33.92 16.75
N GLY A 172 -4.13 33.92 15.79
CA GLY A 172 -3.54 35.12 15.21
C GLY A 172 -4.44 35.81 14.19
N GLU A 173 -4.08 37.03 13.80
CA GLU A 173 -4.81 37.76 12.75
C GLU A 173 -4.31 37.38 11.35
N MET A 174 -5.18 37.51 10.35
CA MET A 174 -4.79 37.30 8.94
C MET A 174 -3.70 38.30 8.54
N GLY A 175 -2.50 37.77 8.28
CA GLY A 175 -1.31 38.57 7.92
C GLY A 175 -0.21 38.51 8.98
N ASP A 176 -0.46 37.93 10.15
CA ASP A 176 0.57 37.71 11.15
C ASP A 176 1.65 36.75 10.67
N ALA A 177 2.90 37.11 10.96
CA ALA A 177 4.06 36.37 10.47
C ALA A 177 4.42 35.19 11.40
N HIS A 178 3.84 34.02 11.14
CA HIS A 178 4.17 32.78 11.85
C HIS A 178 5.22 31.93 11.11
N VAL A 179 6.47 32.44 11.03
CA VAL A 179 7.51 31.79 10.23
C VAL A 179 7.90 30.42 10.80
N GLY A 180 7.55 29.36 10.08
CA GLY A 180 8.04 27.99 10.31
C GLY A 180 7.44 27.29 11.54
N LEU A 181 6.33 27.78 12.08
CA LEU A 181 5.70 27.21 13.26
C LEU A 181 5.26 25.75 13.04
N GLN A 182 4.55 25.49 11.93
CA GLN A 182 4.15 24.14 11.53
C GLN A 182 5.34 23.19 11.36
N ALA A 183 6.46 23.65 10.79
CA ALA A 183 7.65 22.82 10.63
C ALA A 183 8.29 22.42 11.97
N ARG A 184 8.25 23.31 12.97
CA ARG A 184 8.73 23.04 14.33
C ARG A 184 7.80 22.04 15.04
N LEU A 185 6.49 22.24 14.94
CA LEU A 185 5.48 21.32 15.45
C LEU A 185 5.70 19.89 14.92
N MET A 186 5.78 19.74 13.59
CA MET A 186 6.04 18.45 12.94
C MET A 186 7.35 17.82 13.41
N SER A 187 8.42 18.61 13.52
CA SER A 187 9.72 18.12 13.99
C SER A 187 9.67 17.58 15.43
N GLN A 188 8.91 18.24 16.31
CA GLN A 188 8.73 17.82 17.70
C GLN A 188 7.86 16.57 17.80
N ALA A 189 6.72 16.54 17.10
CA ALA A 189 5.80 15.41 17.11
C ALA A 189 6.44 14.15 16.55
N LEU A 190 7.07 14.22 15.37
CA LEU A 190 7.70 13.05 14.73
C LEU A 190 8.84 12.47 15.58
N ARG A 191 9.57 13.31 16.31
CA ARG A 191 10.62 12.87 17.24
C ARG A 191 10.05 12.02 18.38
N LYS A 192 8.88 12.39 18.91
CA LYS A 192 8.17 11.61 19.95
C LYS A 192 7.56 10.33 19.37
N LEU A 193 6.90 10.44 18.23
CA LEU A 193 6.13 9.37 17.60
C LEU A 193 6.99 8.20 17.11
N THR A 194 8.16 8.46 16.53
CA THR A 194 8.95 7.44 15.82
C THR A 194 9.25 6.19 16.66
N ALA A 195 9.65 6.38 17.93
CA ALA A 195 9.97 5.25 18.80
C ALA A 195 8.71 4.48 19.22
N THR A 196 7.60 5.18 19.47
CA THR A 196 6.33 4.57 19.89
C THR A 196 5.68 3.81 18.73
N ILE A 197 5.75 4.35 17.51
CA ILE A 197 5.27 3.72 16.28
C ILE A 197 6.01 2.39 16.04
N SER A 198 7.34 2.39 16.17
CA SER A 198 8.12 1.17 15.96
C SER A 198 7.81 0.07 16.98
N LYS A 199 7.34 0.41 18.18
CA LYS A 199 6.99 -0.54 19.25
C LYS A 199 5.56 -1.06 19.14
N SER A 200 4.63 -0.20 18.72
CA SER A 200 3.21 -0.53 18.58
C SER A 200 2.91 -1.32 17.30
N GLY A 201 3.74 -1.21 16.27
CA GLY A 201 3.46 -1.80 14.96
C GLY A 201 2.45 -0.99 14.13
N THR A 202 1.98 0.15 14.61
CA THR A 202 1.06 1.03 13.87
C THR A 202 1.72 1.56 12.59
N VAL A 203 0.98 1.55 11.47
CA VAL A 203 1.34 2.27 10.25
C VAL A 203 0.78 3.69 10.36
N LEU A 204 1.65 4.70 10.32
CA LEU A 204 1.21 6.11 10.32
C LEU A 204 1.41 6.73 8.94
N ILE A 205 0.31 7.00 8.23
CA ILE A 205 0.29 7.63 6.92
C ILE A 205 -0.01 9.12 7.08
N PHE A 206 0.85 9.96 6.53
CA PHE A 206 0.57 11.38 6.32
C PHE A 206 0.26 11.63 4.86
N ILE A 207 -0.90 12.23 4.59
CA ILE A 207 -1.20 12.82 3.29
C ILE A 207 -0.62 14.24 3.26
N ASN A 208 -0.01 14.61 2.15
CA ASN A 208 0.60 15.93 2.00
C ASN A 208 0.34 16.51 0.60
N GLN A 209 0.36 17.82 0.51
CA GLN A 209 0.19 18.56 -0.73
C GLN A 209 1.55 19.04 -1.25
N ILE A 210 1.62 19.25 -2.57
CA ILE A 210 2.77 19.90 -3.19
C ILE A 210 2.62 21.41 -3.10
N ARG A 211 3.74 22.09 -2.85
CA ARG A 211 3.91 23.55 -2.95
C ARG A 211 5.15 23.84 -3.79
N MET A 212 5.24 25.04 -4.34
CA MET A 212 6.45 25.49 -5.06
C MET A 212 7.32 26.35 -4.16
N LYS A 213 8.62 26.07 -4.12
CA LYS A 213 9.60 26.93 -3.45
C LYS A 213 9.95 28.09 -4.38
N ILE A 214 9.58 29.31 -3.97
CA ILE A 214 9.90 30.53 -4.70
C ILE A 214 11.43 30.74 -4.72
N GLY A 215 11.97 31.17 -5.87
CA GLY A 215 13.39 31.51 -6.01
C GLY A 215 14.33 30.36 -6.40
N VAL A 216 13.80 29.17 -6.74
CA VAL A 216 14.62 28.07 -7.26
C VAL A 216 14.76 28.21 -8.78
N MET A 217 15.95 28.60 -9.25
CA MET A 217 16.26 28.75 -10.68
C MET A 217 16.75 27.45 -11.37
N PHE A 218 17.15 26.44 -10.60
CA PHE A 218 17.66 25.17 -11.12
C PHE A 218 17.18 23.98 -10.26
N GLY A 219 16.80 22.87 -10.91
CA GLY A 219 16.28 21.68 -10.25
C GLY A 219 14.75 21.64 -10.11
N ASN A 220 14.23 20.74 -9.27
CA ASN A 220 12.78 20.63 -9.03
C ASN A 220 12.35 21.65 -7.93
N PRO A 221 11.46 22.62 -8.24
CA PRO A 221 10.97 23.59 -7.26
C PRO A 221 9.90 23.02 -6.31
N GLU A 222 9.39 21.82 -6.55
CA GLU A 222 8.35 21.20 -5.72
C GLU A 222 8.88 20.83 -4.32
N THR A 223 8.09 21.17 -3.30
CA THR A 223 8.29 20.76 -1.92
C THR A 223 6.96 20.34 -1.30
N THR A 224 7.02 19.69 -0.14
CA THR A 224 5.86 19.34 0.67
C THR A 224 5.75 20.26 1.89
N THR A 225 4.55 20.38 2.47
CA THR A 225 4.28 21.20 3.67
C THR A 225 4.80 20.53 4.95
N GLY A 226 4.82 21.25 6.08
CA GLY A 226 5.32 20.72 7.36
C GLY A 226 6.85 20.64 7.49
N GLY A 227 7.60 21.34 6.62
CA GLY A 227 9.06 21.38 6.66
C GLY A 227 9.73 20.09 6.18
N ASN A 228 10.97 19.84 6.63
CA ASN A 228 11.75 18.68 6.17
C ASN A 228 11.68 17.46 7.07
N ALA A 229 11.13 17.59 8.29
CA ALA A 229 11.15 16.51 9.28
C ALA A 229 10.47 15.23 8.75
N LEU A 230 9.26 15.36 8.20
CA LEU A 230 8.53 14.23 7.64
C LEU A 230 9.34 13.50 6.56
N LYS A 231 10.04 14.25 5.68
CA LYS A 231 10.90 13.67 4.65
C LYS A 231 11.98 12.75 5.23
N PHE A 232 12.53 13.06 6.41
CA PHE A 232 13.57 12.25 7.07
C PHE A 232 13.00 11.07 7.84
N TYR A 233 11.93 11.30 8.61
CA TYR A 233 11.30 10.29 9.46
C TYR A 233 10.55 9.22 8.65
N SER A 234 9.90 9.59 7.54
CA SER A 234 9.20 8.63 6.69
C SER A 234 10.13 7.54 6.17
N SER A 235 9.68 6.29 6.30
CA SER A 235 10.33 5.12 5.71
C SER A 235 9.97 4.95 4.25
N LEU A 236 8.74 5.31 3.89
CA LEU A 236 8.27 5.37 2.51
C LEU A 236 7.79 6.79 2.19
N ARG A 237 8.12 7.26 0.98
CA ARG A 237 7.52 8.48 0.41
C ARG A 237 7.01 8.17 -0.98
N LEU A 238 5.73 8.44 -1.22
CA LEU A 238 5.02 8.13 -2.45
C LEU A 238 4.59 9.43 -3.14
N ASP A 239 5.09 9.66 -4.36
CA ASP A 239 4.66 10.75 -5.24
C ASP A 239 3.54 10.22 -6.14
N VAL A 240 2.32 10.71 -5.93
CA VAL A 240 1.09 10.25 -6.59
C VAL A 240 0.64 11.29 -7.59
N ARG A 241 0.55 10.93 -8.87
CA ARG A 241 0.15 11.82 -9.96
C ARG A 241 -0.87 11.16 -10.88
N LYS A 242 -1.87 11.94 -11.28
CA LYS A 242 -2.73 11.58 -12.42
C LYS A 242 -1.90 11.63 -13.70
N VAL A 243 -1.97 10.56 -14.50
CA VAL A 243 -1.36 10.47 -15.83
C VAL A 243 -2.37 10.91 -16.87
N GLU A 244 -3.53 10.24 -16.90
CA GLU A 244 -4.60 10.51 -17.86
C GLU A 244 -5.96 10.16 -17.25
N THR A 245 -7.01 10.71 -17.84
CA THR A 245 -8.40 10.37 -17.52
C THR A 245 -8.84 9.18 -18.38
N ILE A 246 -9.48 8.20 -17.76
CA ILE A 246 -10.04 7.02 -18.42
C ILE A 246 -11.47 7.37 -18.83
N ASN A 247 -11.77 7.27 -20.12
CA ASN A 247 -13.09 7.58 -20.67
C ASN A 247 -13.77 6.31 -21.22
N LYS A 248 -15.09 6.22 -21.06
CA LYS A 248 -15.96 5.26 -21.71
C LYS A 248 -16.73 5.99 -22.82
N GLY A 249 -16.36 5.72 -24.08
CA GLY A 249 -16.87 6.53 -25.19
C GLY A 249 -16.22 7.92 -25.22
N GLN A 250 -16.90 8.91 -25.82
CA GLN A 250 -16.34 10.24 -26.03
C GLN A 250 -16.51 11.18 -24.82
N ASP A 251 -17.59 11.07 -24.04
CA ASP A 251 -17.97 12.10 -23.05
C ASP A 251 -18.07 11.61 -21.59
N GLU A 252 -17.89 10.31 -21.33
CA GLU A 252 -18.04 9.76 -19.97
C GLU A 252 -16.68 9.44 -19.34
N ALA A 253 -16.21 10.30 -18.44
CA ALA A 253 -15.03 10.04 -17.63
C ALA A 253 -15.36 9.04 -16.52
N ILE A 254 -14.74 7.86 -16.55
CA ILE A 254 -15.02 6.75 -15.62
C ILE A 254 -13.93 6.54 -14.56
N GLY A 255 -12.77 7.16 -14.73
CA GLY A 255 -11.67 7.06 -13.77
C GLY A 255 -10.41 7.78 -14.21
N ASN A 256 -9.30 7.52 -13.54
CA ASN A 256 -7.99 8.06 -13.84
C ASN A 256 -6.94 6.96 -13.84
N LEU A 257 -6.00 7.00 -14.78
CA LEU A 257 -4.74 6.27 -14.66
C LEU A 257 -3.83 7.09 -13.75
N VAL A 258 -3.40 6.49 -12.64
CA VAL A 258 -2.58 7.13 -11.62
C VAL A 258 -1.22 6.45 -11.55
N ARG A 259 -0.15 7.26 -11.55
CA ARG A 259 1.22 6.82 -11.35
C ARG A 259 1.65 7.13 -9.92
N VAL A 260 2.13 6.11 -9.23
CA VAL A 260 2.71 6.20 -7.89
C VAL A 260 4.20 5.91 -7.99
N LYS A 261 5.04 6.90 -7.68
CA LYS A 261 6.50 6.75 -7.64
C LYS A 261 6.99 6.67 -6.21
N VAL A 262 7.77 5.62 -5.89
CA VAL A 262 8.38 5.44 -4.58
C VAL A 262 9.66 6.28 -4.50
N VAL A 263 9.54 7.55 -4.12
CA VAL A 263 10.69 8.49 -4.11
C VAL A 263 11.63 8.27 -2.93
N LYS A 264 11.17 7.55 -1.89
CA LYS A 264 12.00 7.09 -0.78
C LYS A 264 11.52 5.74 -0.30
N ASN A 265 12.46 4.83 -0.05
CA ASN A 265 12.20 3.51 0.50
C ASN A 265 13.36 3.09 1.41
N LYS A 266 13.08 2.86 2.70
CA LYS A 266 14.06 2.38 3.70
C LYS A 266 14.03 0.86 3.90
N VAL A 267 13.12 0.15 3.24
CA VAL A 267 12.85 -1.28 3.50
C VAL A 267 13.03 -2.15 2.25
N ALA A 268 13.11 -1.53 1.08
CA ALA A 268 13.42 -2.14 -0.21
C ALA A 268 14.02 -1.08 -1.16
N PRO A 269 14.50 -1.46 -2.37
CA PRO A 269 15.03 -0.51 -3.33
C PRO A 269 14.03 0.60 -3.71
N PRO A 270 14.41 1.89 -3.67
CA PRO A 270 13.55 3.01 -4.04
C PRO A 270 13.43 3.20 -5.56
N PHE A 271 12.67 4.21 -5.97
CA PHE A 271 12.50 4.73 -7.34
C PHE A 271 11.72 3.85 -8.32
N LYS A 272 11.21 2.71 -7.85
CA LYS A 272 10.17 1.98 -8.56
C LYS A 272 8.91 2.82 -8.71
N LYS A 273 8.11 2.49 -9.72
CA LYS A 273 6.86 3.16 -10.06
C LYS A 273 5.80 2.12 -10.40
N ALA A 274 4.57 2.38 -9.99
CA ALA A 274 3.39 1.60 -10.32
C ALA A 274 2.40 2.52 -11.05
N GLU A 275 1.72 1.99 -12.05
CA GLU A 275 0.61 2.64 -12.73
C GLU A 275 -0.63 1.80 -12.50
N MET A 276 -1.71 2.42 -12.02
CA MET A 276 -2.93 1.73 -11.66
C MET A 276 -4.14 2.61 -11.99
N GLU A 277 -5.24 1.96 -12.34
CA GLU A 277 -6.50 2.64 -12.59
C GLU A 277 -7.21 2.91 -11.26
N ILE A 278 -7.66 4.14 -11.06
CA ILE A 278 -8.59 4.53 -10.01
C ILE A 278 -9.92 4.87 -10.68
N LEU A 279 -10.91 4.01 -10.49
CA LEU A 279 -12.26 4.18 -11.04
C LEU A 279 -13.11 5.02 -10.08
N PHE A 280 -13.90 5.95 -10.62
CA PHE A 280 -14.74 6.81 -9.81
C PHE A 280 -15.81 5.99 -9.07
N GLY A 281 -15.97 6.25 -7.78
CA GLY A 281 -16.88 5.52 -6.90
C GLY A 281 -16.49 4.08 -6.56
N GLN A 282 -15.41 3.52 -7.13
CA GLN A 282 -14.94 2.16 -6.83
C GLN A 282 -13.53 2.13 -6.24
N GLY A 283 -12.72 3.15 -6.50
CA GLY A 283 -11.33 3.23 -6.03
C GLY A 283 -10.36 2.50 -6.96
N ILE A 284 -9.28 1.96 -6.39
CA ILE A 284 -8.24 1.23 -7.10
C ILE A 284 -8.83 -0.03 -7.75
N SER A 285 -8.63 -0.16 -9.07
CA SER A 285 -9.02 -1.33 -9.83
C SER A 285 -8.13 -2.53 -9.48
N TYR A 286 -8.58 -3.34 -8.53
CA TYR A 286 -7.88 -4.56 -8.11
C TYR A 286 -7.68 -5.52 -9.28
N PHE A 287 -8.74 -5.84 -10.01
CA PHE A 287 -8.67 -6.76 -11.15
C PHE A 287 -7.92 -6.18 -12.36
N GLY A 288 -7.98 -4.87 -12.56
CA GLY A 288 -7.13 -4.20 -13.56
C GLY A 288 -5.65 -4.33 -13.21
N SER A 289 -5.30 -4.06 -11.95
CA SER A 289 -3.93 -4.23 -11.44
C SER A 289 -3.45 -5.68 -11.55
N LEU A 290 -4.32 -6.65 -11.24
CA LEU A 290 -4.02 -8.07 -11.35
C LEU A 290 -3.76 -8.50 -12.80
N LEU A 291 -4.62 -8.07 -13.73
CA LEU A 291 -4.47 -8.34 -15.15
C LEU A 291 -3.15 -7.77 -15.69
N ASP A 292 -2.82 -6.52 -15.35
CA ASP A 292 -1.58 -5.88 -15.78
C ASP A 292 -0.34 -6.57 -15.23
N ALA A 293 -0.36 -6.95 -13.95
CA ALA A 293 0.71 -7.73 -13.36
C ALA A 293 0.85 -9.11 -14.03
N ALA A 294 -0.27 -9.79 -14.31
CA ALA A 294 -0.28 -11.07 -14.99
C ALA A 294 0.31 -11.01 -16.40
N ILE A 295 0.03 -9.93 -17.15
CA ILE A 295 0.63 -9.69 -18.47
C ILE A 295 2.14 -9.44 -18.32
N LYS A 296 2.53 -8.55 -17.41
CA LYS A 296 3.93 -8.20 -17.16
C LYS A 296 4.79 -9.42 -16.80
N TRP A 297 4.24 -10.36 -16.04
CA TRP A 297 4.92 -11.57 -15.58
C TRP A 297 4.65 -12.81 -16.45
N ASN A 298 4.09 -12.61 -17.65
CA ASN A 298 3.82 -13.64 -18.66
C ASN A 298 2.96 -14.81 -18.14
N LEU A 299 2.02 -14.53 -17.22
CA LEU A 299 0.99 -15.50 -16.82
C LEU A 299 -0.26 -15.39 -17.70
N ILE A 300 -0.58 -14.18 -18.16
CA ILE A 300 -1.59 -13.94 -19.20
C ILE A 300 -0.89 -13.49 -20.46
N GLN A 301 -1.19 -14.15 -21.59
CA GLN A 301 -0.66 -13.80 -22.90
C GLN A 301 -1.62 -12.88 -23.63
N LYS A 302 -1.08 -11.87 -24.32
CA LYS A 302 -1.85 -10.97 -25.19
C LYS A 302 -1.46 -11.21 -26.65
N SER A 303 -2.41 -11.68 -27.45
CA SER A 303 -2.26 -11.90 -28.90
C SER A 303 -3.20 -10.98 -29.67
N GLY A 304 -2.66 -9.85 -30.16
CA GLY A 304 -3.47 -8.79 -30.74
C GLY A 304 -4.40 -8.17 -29.70
N SER A 305 -5.72 -8.30 -29.91
CA SER A 305 -6.76 -7.89 -28.97
C SER A 305 -7.18 -8.99 -27.99
N TRP A 306 -6.74 -10.24 -28.17
CA TRP A 306 -7.13 -11.36 -27.32
C TRP A 306 -6.20 -11.55 -26.12
N PHE A 307 -6.78 -11.91 -24.98
CA PHE A 307 -6.09 -12.31 -23.77
C PHE A 307 -6.34 -13.79 -23.50
N SER A 308 -5.29 -14.52 -23.13
CA SER A 308 -5.34 -15.95 -22.82
C SER A 308 -4.63 -16.25 -21.50
N PHE A 309 -5.22 -17.15 -20.71
CA PHE A 309 -4.62 -17.71 -19.50
C PHE A 309 -4.38 -19.20 -19.73
N GLY A 310 -3.11 -19.60 -19.88
CA GLY A 310 -2.78 -20.92 -20.41
C GLY A 310 -3.31 -21.08 -21.84
N GLU A 311 -4.08 -22.13 -22.08
CA GLU A 311 -4.73 -22.41 -23.38
C GLU A 311 -6.12 -21.76 -23.52
N GLU A 312 -6.68 -21.26 -22.43
CA GLU A 312 -8.03 -20.69 -22.41
C GLU A 312 -8.01 -19.21 -22.82
N ARG A 313 -8.88 -18.84 -23.76
CA ARG A 313 -9.11 -17.43 -24.13
C ARG A 313 -10.07 -16.79 -23.13
N ILE A 314 -9.54 -15.87 -22.32
CA ILE A 314 -10.29 -15.24 -21.22
C ILE A 314 -11.05 -13.97 -21.66
N GLY A 315 -10.70 -13.37 -22.81
CA GLY A 315 -11.46 -12.25 -23.34
C GLY A 315 -10.81 -11.54 -24.53
N GLN A 316 -11.64 -10.86 -25.34
CA GLN A 316 -11.20 -9.94 -26.38
C GLN A 316 -11.28 -8.50 -25.85
N GLY A 317 -10.14 -7.84 -25.71
CA GLY A 317 -10.03 -6.51 -25.11
C GLY A 317 -9.86 -6.55 -23.59
N ARG A 318 -9.30 -5.47 -23.05
CA ARG A 318 -8.93 -5.34 -21.63
C ARG A 318 -10.15 -5.48 -20.71
N GLU A 319 -11.24 -4.80 -21.04
CA GLU A 319 -12.48 -4.81 -20.24
C GLU A 319 -13.05 -6.22 -20.10
N ASN A 320 -13.16 -6.98 -21.19
CA ASN A 320 -13.69 -8.34 -21.16
C ASN A 320 -12.78 -9.30 -20.36
N ALA A 321 -11.45 -9.16 -20.46
CA ALA A 321 -10.52 -9.95 -19.66
C ALA A 321 -10.62 -9.61 -18.16
N ARG A 322 -10.83 -8.33 -17.82
CA ARG A 322 -11.09 -7.89 -16.44
C ARG A 322 -12.40 -8.47 -15.91
N ASP A 323 -13.46 -8.40 -16.70
CA ASP A 323 -14.78 -8.94 -16.35
C ASP A 323 -14.75 -10.45 -16.16
N PHE A 324 -13.91 -11.17 -16.91
CA PHE A 324 -13.66 -12.60 -16.68
C PHE A 324 -13.06 -12.85 -15.29
N LEU A 325 -12.06 -12.07 -14.86
CA LEU A 325 -11.46 -12.21 -13.53
C LEU A 325 -12.46 -11.87 -12.41
N ILE A 326 -13.31 -10.86 -12.63
CA ILE A 326 -14.41 -10.50 -11.71
C ILE A 326 -15.39 -11.67 -11.55
N LYS A 327 -15.77 -12.32 -12.66
CA LYS A 327 -16.73 -13.44 -12.67
C LYS A 327 -16.14 -14.75 -12.15
N ASN A 328 -14.81 -14.88 -12.09
CA ASN A 328 -14.11 -16.09 -11.66
C ASN A 328 -13.11 -15.82 -10.52
N PRO A 329 -13.58 -15.55 -9.28
CA PRO A 329 -12.73 -15.19 -8.15
C PRO A 329 -11.70 -16.26 -7.75
N SER A 330 -12.03 -17.55 -7.92
CA SER A 330 -11.11 -18.66 -7.66
C SER A 330 -9.88 -18.60 -8.58
N ILE A 331 -10.09 -18.31 -9.86
CA ILE A 331 -9.03 -18.11 -10.85
C ILE A 331 -8.21 -16.86 -10.49
N ALA A 332 -8.88 -15.75 -10.15
CA ALA A 332 -8.19 -14.53 -9.77
C ALA A 332 -7.31 -14.71 -8.52
N THR A 333 -7.80 -15.43 -7.52
CA THR A 333 -7.05 -15.75 -6.29
C THR A 333 -5.83 -16.61 -6.60
N ASN A 334 -6.02 -17.66 -7.41
CA ASN A 334 -4.92 -18.53 -7.82
C ASN A 334 -3.86 -17.76 -8.63
N LEU A 335 -4.30 -16.88 -9.55
CA LEU A 335 -3.44 -16.01 -10.33
C LEU A 335 -2.65 -15.05 -9.43
N GLU A 336 -3.29 -14.43 -8.44
CA GLU A 336 -2.61 -13.55 -7.48
C GLU A 336 -1.55 -14.33 -6.68
N GLN A 337 -1.88 -15.52 -6.18
CA GLN A 337 -0.92 -16.36 -5.46
C GLN A 337 0.30 -16.73 -6.31
N GLN A 338 0.09 -17.12 -7.58
CA GLN A 338 1.18 -17.39 -8.52
C GLN A 338 2.04 -16.14 -8.76
N LEU A 339 1.41 -14.97 -8.92
CA LEU A 339 2.12 -13.71 -9.09
C LEU A 339 2.94 -13.34 -7.87
N ARG A 340 2.37 -13.42 -6.67
CA ARG A 340 3.08 -13.11 -5.42
C ARG A 340 4.28 -14.03 -5.21
N LYS A 341 4.15 -15.32 -5.47
CA LYS A 341 5.29 -16.26 -5.44
C LYS A 341 6.39 -15.91 -6.44
N LYS A 342 6.03 -15.43 -7.64
CA LYS A 342 7.02 -14.96 -8.63
C LYS A 342 7.68 -13.63 -8.23
N ILE A 343 6.91 -12.69 -7.69
CA ILE A 343 7.38 -11.34 -7.34
C ILE A 343 8.20 -11.38 -6.03
N PHE A 344 7.81 -12.23 -5.08
CA PHE A 344 8.36 -12.32 -3.73
C PHE A 344 8.72 -13.78 -3.37
N PRO A 345 9.73 -14.38 -4.02
CA PRO A 345 10.03 -15.82 -3.87
C PRO A 345 10.49 -16.22 -2.46
N GLU A 346 11.05 -15.28 -1.70
CA GLU A 346 11.62 -15.53 -0.37
C GLU A 346 10.64 -15.23 0.78
N ARG A 347 9.39 -14.85 0.48
CA ARG A 347 8.41 -14.43 1.50
C ARG A 347 7.02 -14.94 1.17
N ASP A 348 6.36 -15.49 2.18
CA ASP A 348 4.91 -15.71 2.13
C ASP A 348 4.20 -14.42 2.56
N ILE A 349 3.77 -13.64 1.56
CA ILE A 349 3.16 -12.32 1.79
C ILE A 349 1.65 -12.42 1.55
N PRO A 350 0.82 -12.01 2.52
CA PRO A 350 -0.63 -12.05 2.34
C PRO A 350 -1.07 -11.22 1.13
N GLY A 351 -2.08 -11.75 0.43
CA GLY A 351 -2.75 -11.12 -0.70
C GLY A 351 -3.42 -9.79 -0.35
N SER A 352 -3.59 -8.92 -1.34
CA SER A 352 -4.58 -7.85 -1.22
C SER A 352 -5.96 -8.50 -1.39
N ARG A 353 -6.94 -8.18 -0.54
CA ARG A 353 -8.31 -8.65 -0.77
C ARG A 353 -9.00 -7.74 -1.81
N PRO A 354 -9.87 -8.26 -2.69
CA PRO A 354 -10.77 -7.38 -3.43
C PRO A 354 -11.67 -6.64 -2.43
N LEU A 355 -11.87 -5.32 -2.61
CA LEU A 355 -12.58 -4.44 -1.68
C LEU A 355 -13.71 -3.67 -2.36
N GLY A 356 -14.65 -3.15 -1.57
CA GLY A 356 -15.68 -2.20 -2.02
C GLY A 356 -16.83 -2.84 -2.80
N ILE A 357 -17.41 -2.10 -3.75
CA ILE A 357 -18.54 -2.56 -4.60
C ILE A 357 -18.19 -3.87 -5.34
N VAL A 358 -16.91 -4.13 -5.56
CA VAL A 358 -16.39 -5.38 -6.12
C VAL A 358 -16.79 -6.61 -5.28
N LEU A 359 -16.89 -6.48 -3.95
CA LEU A 359 -17.40 -7.53 -3.05
C LEU A 359 -18.92 -7.66 -3.09
N THR A 360 -19.66 -6.55 -3.28
CA THR A 360 -21.14 -6.58 -3.32
C THR A 360 -21.71 -7.32 -4.53
N LEU A 361 -20.90 -7.53 -5.58
CA LEU A 361 -21.29 -8.35 -6.72
C LEU A 361 -21.31 -9.85 -6.39
N ARG A 362 -20.57 -10.31 -5.36
CA ARG A 362 -20.42 -11.73 -4.96
C ARG A 362 -19.97 -11.90 -3.49
N PRO A 363 -20.90 -12.02 -2.52
CA PRO A 363 -20.56 -12.25 -1.11
C PRO A 363 -19.95 -13.63 -0.80
N ASP A 364 -19.99 -14.58 -1.74
CA ASP A 364 -19.33 -15.89 -1.70
C ASP A 364 -17.80 -15.81 -1.59
N VAL A 365 -17.21 -14.65 -1.90
CA VAL A 365 -15.76 -14.40 -1.85
C VAL A 365 -15.21 -14.27 -0.42
N LEU A 366 -16.06 -13.99 0.58
CA LEU A 366 -15.65 -13.87 1.99
C LEU A 366 -15.53 -15.23 2.71
N ALA A 367 -16.22 -16.26 2.23
CA ALA A 367 -16.17 -17.58 2.82
C ALA A 367 -14.93 -18.32 2.33
N GLY A 368 -13.80 -18.10 3.00
CA GLY A 368 -12.67 -19.01 2.94
C GLY A 368 -13.06 -20.37 3.53
N GLU A 369 -13.77 -21.20 2.77
CA GLU A 369 -13.83 -22.63 3.01
C GLU A 369 -13.17 -23.36 1.84
N SER A 370 -12.20 -24.19 2.21
CA SER A 370 -11.52 -25.16 1.38
C SER A 370 -12.53 -26.05 0.63
N SER A 371 -12.76 -25.77 -0.64
CA SER A 371 -13.26 -26.78 -1.57
C SER A 371 -12.22 -26.96 -2.67
N GLU A 372 -11.70 -28.18 -2.79
CA GLU A 372 -10.85 -28.61 -3.89
C GLU A 372 -11.40 -28.14 -5.25
N PRO A 373 -10.53 -27.82 -6.22
CA PRO A 373 -10.99 -27.46 -7.56
C PRO A 373 -11.83 -28.61 -8.14
N PRO A 374 -13.00 -28.34 -8.73
CA PRO A 374 -13.76 -29.38 -9.39
C PRO A 374 -12.92 -29.95 -10.54
N ALA A 375 -12.77 -31.27 -10.56
CA ALA A 375 -12.10 -31.98 -11.65
C ALA A 375 -12.76 -31.61 -12.98
N PRO A 376 -11.98 -31.43 -14.08
CA PRO A 376 -12.54 -31.08 -15.37
C PRO A 376 -13.52 -32.18 -15.82
N ALA A 377 -14.75 -31.77 -16.14
CA ALA A 377 -15.78 -32.68 -16.60
C ALA A 377 -15.33 -33.40 -17.89
N PRO A 378 -15.57 -34.71 -18.04
CA PRO A 378 -15.15 -35.43 -19.23
C PRO A 378 -15.90 -34.92 -20.47
N VAL A 379 -15.13 -34.47 -21.45
CA VAL A 379 -15.62 -34.07 -22.77
C VAL A 379 -16.26 -35.29 -23.43
N LYS A 380 -17.60 -35.28 -23.59
CA LYS A 380 -18.29 -36.27 -24.43
C LYS A 380 -17.89 -36.01 -25.89
N PRO A 381 -17.40 -37.02 -26.64
CA PRO A 381 -17.03 -36.84 -28.03
C PRO A 381 -18.27 -36.49 -28.86
N SER A 382 -18.19 -35.40 -29.61
CA SER A 382 -19.23 -35.01 -30.57
C SER A 382 -19.32 -36.07 -31.67
N LYS A 383 -20.53 -36.62 -31.87
CA LYS A 383 -20.81 -37.49 -33.01
C LYS A 383 -20.75 -36.66 -34.29
N ALA A 384 -19.75 -36.93 -35.12
CA ALA A 384 -19.71 -36.48 -36.50
C ALA A 384 -20.92 -37.06 -37.25
N SER A 385 -21.77 -36.18 -37.79
CA SER A 385 -22.84 -36.53 -38.73
C SER A 385 -22.22 -36.65 -40.12
N SER A 386 -21.92 -37.88 -40.56
CA SER A 386 -21.63 -38.19 -41.95
C SER A 386 -22.95 -38.42 -42.70
N ALA A 387 -23.42 -37.43 -43.45
CA ALA A 387 -24.50 -37.61 -44.41
C ALA A 387 -23.92 -38.29 -45.66
N ALA A 388 -24.04 -39.62 -45.73
CA ALA A 388 -23.80 -40.39 -46.94
C ALA A 388 -25.01 -40.28 -47.87
N ALA A 389 -24.77 -39.81 -49.10
CA ALA A 389 -25.74 -39.75 -50.17
C ALA A 389 -26.28 -41.15 -50.51
N LYS A 390 -27.60 -41.32 -50.44
CA LYS A 390 -28.29 -42.50 -50.98
C LYS A 390 -28.59 -42.26 -52.46
N VAL A 391 -27.95 -43.06 -53.30
CA VAL A 391 -28.32 -43.31 -54.69
C VAL A 391 -29.67 -44.05 -54.69
N VAL A 392 -30.64 -43.54 -55.44
CA VAL A 392 -31.91 -44.23 -55.76
C VAL A 392 -31.90 -44.53 -57.25
N PRO A 393 -32.19 -45.76 -57.70
CA PRO A 393 -32.27 -46.08 -59.11
C PRO A 393 -33.67 -45.80 -59.70
N VAL A 394 -33.61 -45.46 -60.98
CA VAL A 394 -34.59 -45.17 -62.03
C VAL A 394 -35.89 -46.00 -62.01
N THR A 395 -37.02 -45.37 -62.37
CA THR A 395 -37.99 -45.90 -63.35
C THR A 395 -38.67 -44.77 -64.12
N ASP A 396 -38.65 -44.88 -65.45
CA ASP A 396 -39.42 -44.08 -66.43
C ASP A 396 -40.93 -44.26 -66.26
N SER A 397 -41.70 -43.18 -66.38
CA SER A 397 -43.00 -43.15 -67.09
C SER A 397 -43.68 -41.77 -67.01
N GLU A 398 -43.92 -41.21 -68.21
CA GLU A 398 -45.14 -40.49 -68.64
C GLU A 398 -45.40 -39.01 -68.27
N LEU A 399 -45.39 -38.20 -69.35
CA LEU A 399 -46.47 -37.32 -69.84
C LEU A 399 -47.03 -36.23 -68.90
N PHE A 400 -46.66 -34.96 -69.12
CA PHE A 400 -47.38 -33.97 -69.94
C PHE A 400 -46.66 -32.62 -69.96
#